data_AF-A0A9D2FKB1-F1
#
_entry.id   AF-A0A9D2FKB1-F1
#
_cell.length_a   1.000
_cell.length_b   1.000
_cell.length_c   1.000
_cell.angle_alpha   90.00
_cell.angle_beta   90.00
_cell.angle_gamma   90.00
#
_symmetry.space_group_name_H-M   'P 1'
#
loop_
_entity.id
_entity.type
_entity.pdbx_description
1 polymer ?
#
loop_
_entity_poly.entity_id
_entity_poly.type
_entity_poly.pdbx_seq_one_letter_code
_entity_poly.pdbx_strand_id
1 'polypeptide(L)'
;MKRTSVVASVLAAAMAMSLAACGSTASSASEASSAASESTASSEAASSEAASTEAAATDFDLDQDITVITREDGSGTRGAFIELTGVEEKNDAGEKVDMTTEAAATQNSTNGVMTAVANDETAIGYISLGSLDDSVK
;
A
#
# COMPACT_ATOMS: atom_id res chain seq x y z
N MET A 1 40.44 -36.31 18.10
CA MET A 1 39.31 -37.23 18.38
C MET A 1 38.49 -36.69 19.55
N LYS A 2 37.40 -35.97 19.27
CA LYS A 2 36.30 -35.73 20.21
C LYS A 2 35.01 -35.79 19.38
N ARG A 3 34.26 -36.87 19.60
CA ARG A 3 32.94 -37.14 19.03
C ARG A 3 31.88 -36.38 19.85
N THR A 4 30.62 -36.44 19.40
CA THR A 4 29.36 -35.99 20.02
C THR A 4 29.01 -34.52 19.81
N SER A 5 27.80 -34.12 19.39
CA SER A 5 26.52 -34.82 19.32
C SER A 5 25.66 -34.29 18.17
N VAL A 6 25.01 -35.22 17.48
CA VAL A 6 23.80 -34.99 16.67
C VAL A 6 22.65 -34.68 17.63
N VAL A 7 21.95 -33.56 17.43
CA VAL A 7 20.60 -33.36 17.98
C VAL A 7 19.69 -33.02 16.82
N ALA A 8 18.90 -34.02 16.46
CA ALA A 8 17.79 -33.93 15.54
C ALA A 8 16.59 -33.27 16.24
N SER A 9 15.98 -32.29 15.60
CA SER A 9 14.62 -31.85 15.92
C SER A 9 13.88 -31.59 14.62
N VAL A 10 13.45 -32.67 13.98
CA VAL A 10 12.43 -32.66 12.94
C VAL A 10 11.09 -32.48 13.66
N LEU A 11 10.53 -31.28 13.63
CA LEU A 11 9.16 -31.02 14.05
C LEU A 11 8.27 -31.09 12.81
N ALA A 12 7.55 -32.20 12.65
CA ALA A 12 6.52 -32.38 11.64
C ALA A 12 5.16 -32.60 12.33
N ALA A 13 4.23 -31.68 12.12
CA ALA A 13 2.78 -31.86 12.31
C ALA A 13 2.08 -30.74 11.51
N ALA A 14 1.75 -30.96 10.24
CA ALA A 14 0.46 -31.48 9.79
C ALA A 14 -0.73 -30.57 10.15
N MET A 15 -1.00 -29.56 9.32
CA MET A 15 -2.30 -28.89 9.25
C MET A 15 -2.98 -29.20 7.92
N ALA A 16 -4.01 -30.03 7.99
CA ALA A 16 -4.98 -30.25 6.93
C ALA A 16 -6.38 -30.15 7.54
N MET A 17 -7.14 -29.12 7.18
CA MET A 17 -8.60 -29.16 7.16
C MET A 17 -9.12 -28.27 6.04
N SER A 18 -9.69 -28.95 5.05
CA SER A 18 -10.34 -28.42 3.86
C SER A 18 -11.66 -27.71 4.23
N LEU A 19 -11.90 -26.53 3.64
CA LEU A 19 -13.23 -25.92 3.59
C LEU A 19 -13.88 -26.25 2.24
N ALA A 20 -14.80 -27.20 2.26
CA ALA A 20 -15.76 -27.45 1.21
C ALA A 20 -17.14 -27.64 1.84
N ALA A 21 -18.01 -26.64 1.76
CA ALA A 21 -19.45 -26.82 1.90
C ALA A 21 -20.20 -25.61 1.33
N CYS A 22 -20.66 -25.79 0.10
CA CYS A 22 -21.74 -25.03 -0.53
C CYS A 22 -23.09 -25.56 0.00
N GLY A 23 -24.07 -24.68 0.21
CA GLY A 23 -25.49 -25.04 0.49
C GLY A 23 -26.12 -24.05 1.47
N SER A 24 -26.84 -23.00 1.08
CA SER A 24 -28.13 -22.94 0.36
C SER A 24 -29.29 -23.68 1.04
N THR A 25 -30.28 -22.87 1.44
CA THR A 25 -31.71 -23.13 1.66
C THR A 25 -32.23 -23.31 3.10
N ALA A 26 -33.10 -22.35 3.47
CA ALA A 26 -34.34 -22.43 4.27
C ALA A 26 -34.29 -23.12 5.65
N SER A 27 -34.87 -22.61 6.74
CA SER A 27 -36.01 -21.71 6.91
C SER A 27 -36.05 -21.29 8.39
N SER A 28 -36.36 -20.03 8.66
CA SER A 28 -37.22 -19.63 9.77
C SER A 28 -37.82 -18.28 9.41
N ALA A 29 -39.02 -18.35 8.84
CA ALA A 29 -40.02 -17.28 8.75
C ALA A 29 -40.49 -16.91 10.17
N SER A 30 -41.12 -15.79 10.51
CA SER A 30 -41.66 -14.58 9.86
C SER A 30 -41.84 -13.60 11.05
N GLU A 31 -41.77 -12.27 10.94
CA GLU A 31 -42.87 -11.32 10.64
C GLU A 31 -42.30 -9.95 11.08
N ALA A 32 -42.53 -8.77 10.49
CA ALA A 32 -43.22 -8.36 9.28
C ALA A 32 -42.94 -6.85 9.04
N SER A 33 -43.17 -6.43 7.79
CA SER A 33 -43.53 -5.07 7.33
C SER A 33 -42.38 -4.10 7.00
N SER A 34 -42.29 -3.43 5.85
CA SER A 34 -43.12 -3.39 4.63
C SER A 34 -42.36 -2.71 3.46
N ALA A 35 -42.74 -3.10 2.24
CA ALA A 35 -42.81 -2.33 0.97
C ALA A 35 -41.52 -1.69 0.39
N ALA A 36 -40.98 -2.25 -0.70
CA ALA A 36 -41.21 -1.84 -2.12
C ALA A 36 -40.29 -0.68 -2.54
N SER A 37 -39.25 -0.95 -3.36
CA SER A 37 -39.23 -0.73 -4.83
C SER A 37 -39.51 0.75 -5.18
N GLU A 38 -38.63 1.49 -5.84
CA GLU A 38 -38.17 1.29 -7.21
C GLU A 38 -37.00 2.24 -7.56
N SER A 39 -36.24 1.85 -8.58
CA SER A 39 -35.70 2.67 -9.68
C SER A 39 -35.02 4.02 -9.38
N THR A 40 -33.80 4.19 -9.90
CA THR A 40 -33.56 4.99 -11.12
C THR A 40 -32.09 4.88 -11.51
N ALA A 41 -31.87 4.29 -12.68
CA ALA A 41 -30.69 4.55 -13.48
C ALA A 41 -30.73 6.01 -13.98
N SER A 42 -29.57 6.63 -14.08
CA SER A 42 -29.02 7.14 -15.34
C SER A 42 -28.20 8.40 -15.13
N SER A 43 -27.06 8.42 -15.85
CA SER A 43 -26.42 9.57 -16.49
C SER A 43 -25.92 10.73 -15.62
N GLU A 44 -24.63 11.04 -15.71
CA GLU A 44 -24.15 11.97 -16.75
C GLU A 44 -22.62 11.94 -16.86
N ALA A 45 -22.15 12.02 -18.10
CA ALA A 45 -20.81 12.44 -18.43
C ALA A 45 -20.74 13.96 -18.27
N ALA A 46 -19.70 14.47 -17.62
CA ALA A 46 -19.30 15.86 -17.74
C ALA A 46 -17.77 15.93 -17.76
N SER A 47 -17.28 16.15 -18.97
CA SER A 47 -15.94 16.59 -19.31
C SER A 47 -15.80 18.07 -19.00
N SER A 48 -14.94 18.41 -18.06
CA SER A 48 -14.41 19.77 -17.78
C SER A 48 -13.66 19.64 -16.45
N GLU A 49 -12.41 20.03 -16.27
CA GLU A 49 -11.54 20.94 -16.97
C GLU A 49 -10.16 20.60 -16.39
N ALA A 50 -9.16 20.33 -17.23
CA ALA A 50 -7.77 20.31 -16.78
C ALA A 50 -7.41 21.76 -16.48
N ALA A 51 -7.75 22.22 -15.27
CA ALA A 51 -7.15 23.40 -14.70
C ALA A 51 -5.67 23.05 -14.54
N SER A 52 -4.86 23.52 -15.48
CA SER A 52 -3.44 23.71 -15.23
C SER A 52 -3.33 24.73 -14.11
N THR A 53 -3.41 24.24 -12.87
CA THR A 53 -2.82 24.93 -11.74
C THR A 53 -1.37 25.09 -12.12
N GLU A 54 -0.98 26.30 -12.50
CA GLU A 54 0.42 26.69 -12.44
C GLU A 54 0.81 26.53 -10.97
N ALA A 55 1.36 25.35 -10.65
CA ALA A 55 2.08 25.14 -9.43
C ALA A 55 3.08 26.28 -9.38
N ALA A 56 2.93 27.16 -8.38
CA ALA A 56 3.91 28.20 -8.14
C ALA A 56 5.26 27.51 -8.11
N ALA A 57 6.11 27.79 -9.11
CA ALA A 57 7.43 27.22 -9.20
C ALA A 57 8.21 27.74 -8.00
N THR A 58 8.14 27.01 -6.89
CA THR A 58 9.07 27.13 -5.79
C THR A 58 10.43 26.80 -6.38
N ASP A 59 11.35 27.76 -6.29
CA ASP A 59 12.74 27.58 -6.73
C ASP A 59 13.33 26.41 -5.93
N PHE A 60 13.31 25.21 -6.50
CA PHE A 60 13.83 24.01 -5.84
C PHE A 60 15.35 24.13 -5.81
N ASP A 61 15.90 24.18 -4.59
CA ASP A 61 17.34 24.31 -4.38
C ASP A 61 18.03 22.97 -4.72
N LEU A 62 18.73 22.94 -5.85
CA LEU A 62 19.46 21.77 -6.32
C LEU A 62 20.71 21.45 -5.49
N ASP A 63 21.16 22.37 -4.63
CA ASP A 63 22.33 22.18 -3.77
C ASP A 63 21.95 21.53 -2.42
N GLN A 64 20.65 21.38 -2.10
CA GLN A 64 20.19 20.70 -0.88
C GLN A 64 19.95 19.20 -1.08
N ASP A 65 20.25 18.43 -0.04
CA ASP A 65 19.93 17.00 0.01
C ASP A 65 18.42 16.77 0.10
N ILE A 66 17.95 15.71 -0.57
CA ILE A 66 16.55 15.29 -0.55
C ILE A 66 16.31 14.36 0.63
N THR A 67 15.32 14.70 1.46
CA THR A 67 14.85 13.81 2.53
C THR A 67 13.88 12.78 1.95
N VAL A 68 14.30 11.52 1.83
CA VAL A 68 13.41 10.47 1.32
C VAL A 68 12.48 9.97 2.42
N ILE A 69 11.17 10.01 2.18
CA ILE A 69 10.14 9.43 3.04
C ILE A 69 9.60 8.17 2.37
N THR A 70 9.78 7.02 3.02
CA THR A 70 9.30 5.72 2.56
C THR A 70 8.15 5.21 3.44
N ARG A 71 7.42 4.23 2.92
CA ARG A 71 6.37 3.51 3.66
C ARG A 71 6.96 2.31 4.40
N GLU A 72 6.24 1.85 5.42
CA GLU A 72 6.60 0.67 6.21
C GLU A 72 6.71 -0.62 5.38
N ASP A 73 7.49 -1.58 5.88
CA ASP A 73 7.51 -2.93 5.32
C ASP A 73 6.12 -3.58 5.40
N GLY A 74 5.73 -4.33 4.38
CA GLY A 74 4.37 -4.86 4.24
C GLY A 74 3.32 -3.86 3.75
N SER A 75 3.69 -2.60 3.49
CA SER A 75 2.80 -1.62 2.85
C SER A 75 2.53 -1.99 1.39
N GLY A 76 1.26 -2.15 1.01
CA GLY A 76 0.87 -2.35 -0.38
C GLY A 76 1.31 -1.19 -1.30
N THR A 77 1.31 0.04 -0.80
CA THR A 77 1.80 1.22 -1.55
C THR A 77 3.30 1.13 -1.79
N ARG A 78 4.10 0.68 -0.80
CA ARG A 78 5.54 0.45 -0.96
C ARG A 78 5.81 -0.62 -1.99
N GLY A 79 5.17 -1.78 -1.83
CA GLY A 79 5.36 -2.91 -2.75
C GLY A 79 5.05 -2.52 -4.20
N ALA A 80 3.92 -1.84 -4.44
CA ALA A 80 3.57 -1.36 -5.76
C ALA A 80 4.55 -0.29 -6.28
N PHE A 81 4.97 0.65 -5.43
CA PHE A 81 5.92 1.69 -5.83
C PHE A 81 7.25 1.09 -6.29
N ILE A 82 7.84 0.19 -5.50
CA ILE A 82 9.12 -0.46 -5.81
C ILE A 82 9.03 -1.26 -7.11
N GLU A 83 7.96 -2.07 -7.27
CA GLU A 83 7.76 -2.87 -8.49
C GLU A 83 7.58 -1.99 -9.74
N LEU A 84 6.82 -0.90 -9.64
CA LEU A 84 6.53 -0.02 -10.76
C LEU A 84 7.72 0.87 -11.14
N THR A 85 8.51 1.32 -10.16
CA THR A 85 9.67 2.18 -10.38
C THR A 85 10.95 1.39 -10.69
N GLY A 86 10.97 0.09 -10.40
CA GLY A 86 12.15 -0.76 -10.57
C GLY A 86 13.20 -0.55 -9.47
N VAL A 87 12.79 -0.08 -8.28
CA VAL A 87 13.65 0.06 -7.09
C VAL A 87 13.88 -1.30 -6.40
N GLU A 88 13.88 -2.39 -7.19
CA GLU A 88 14.17 -3.74 -6.72
C GLU A 88 15.18 -4.41 -7.65
N GLU A 89 16.09 -5.18 -7.06
CA GLU A 89 17.08 -5.97 -7.79
C GLU A 89 16.94 -7.44 -7.45
N LYS A 90 17.27 -8.31 -8.41
CA LYS A 90 17.37 -9.75 -8.15
C LYS A 90 18.73 -10.07 -7.57
N ASN A 91 18.74 -10.70 -6.41
CA ASN A 91 19.97 -11.29 -5.86
C ASN A 91 20.37 -12.55 -6.65
N ASP A 92 21.52 -13.15 -6.28
CA ASP A 92 22.02 -14.38 -6.93
C ASP A 92 21.07 -15.59 -6.82
N ALA A 93 20.16 -15.58 -5.85
CA ALA A 93 19.12 -16.59 -5.68
C ALA A 93 17.87 -16.33 -6.54
N GLY A 94 17.84 -15.22 -7.29
CA GLY A 94 16.72 -14.79 -8.12
C GLY A 94 15.58 -14.14 -7.35
N GLU A 95 15.77 -13.85 -6.06
CA GLU A 95 14.79 -13.18 -5.19
C GLU A 95 14.87 -11.67 -5.39
N LYS A 96 13.70 -11.00 -5.44
CA LYS A 96 13.62 -9.55 -5.51
C LYS A 96 13.96 -8.95 -4.14
N VAL A 97 14.91 -8.02 -4.13
CA VAL A 97 15.36 -7.29 -2.95
C VAL A 97 15.10 -5.80 -3.17
N ASP A 98 14.42 -5.19 -2.22
CA ASP A 98 14.11 -3.76 -2.20
C ASP A 98 15.40 -2.93 -2.02
N MET A 99 15.65 -2.02 -2.96
CA MET A 99 16.80 -1.11 -3.00
C MET A 99 16.47 0.30 -2.49
N THR A 100 15.36 0.46 -1.76
CA THR A 100 15.05 1.71 -1.05
C THR A 100 16.22 2.08 -0.14
N THR A 101 16.69 3.33 -0.22
CA THR A 101 17.81 3.81 0.60
C THR A 101 17.57 3.60 2.10
N GLU A 102 18.58 3.12 2.81
CA GLU A 102 18.53 2.94 4.28
C GLU A 102 18.41 4.28 5.03
N ALA A 103 18.79 5.39 4.38
CA ALA A 103 18.63 6.74 4.92
C ALA A 103 17.18 7.25 4.89
N ALA A 104 16.26 6.54 4.23
CA ALA A 104 14.88 6.96 4.12
C ALA A 104 14.16 6.90 5.47
N ALA A 105 13.45 7.97 5.82
CA ALA A 105 12.59 7.98 6.98
C ALA A 105 11.33 7.14 6.70
N THR A 106 11.06 6.14 7.54
CA THR A 106 9.91 5.25 7.38
C THR A 106 8.67 5.83 8.07
N GLN A 107 7.55 5.91 7.35
CA GLN A 107 6.24 6.32 7.85
C GLN A 107 5.23 5.18 7.72
N ASN A 108 4.42 4.95 8.76
CA ASN A 108 3.50 3.81 8.86
C ASN A 108 2.12 4.04 8.25
N SER A 109 1.87 5.21 7.65
CA SER A 109 0.56 5.55 7.12
C SER A 109 0.66 6.63 6.05
N THR A 110 -0.35 6.71 5.18
CA THR A 110 -0.46 7.77 4.19
C THR A 110 -0.44 9.16 4.85
N ASN A 111 -1.19 9.35 5.93
CA ASN A 111 -1.20 10.62 6.66
C ASN A 111 0.17 10.97 7.27
N GLY A 112 0.90 9.97 7.75
CA GLY A 112 2.27 10.15 8.23
C GLY A 112 3.21 10.64 7.14
N VAL A 113 3.12 10.08 5.92
CA VAL A 113 3.89 10.55 4.76
C VAL A 113 3.51 11.98 4.39
N MET A 114 2.21 12.28 4.26
CA MET A 114 1.75 13.63 3.91
C MET A 114 2.21 14.67 4.94
N THR A 115 2.08 14.34 6.23
CA THR A 115 2.55 15.22 7.30
C THR A 115 4.06 15.43 7.22
N ALA A 116 4.85 14.37 7.00
CA ALA A 116 6.31 14.50 6.91
C ALA A 116 6.73 15.40 5.74
N VAL A 117 6.13 15.21 4.55
CA VAL A 117 6.41 16.01 3.35
C VAL A 117 5.91 17.45 3.50
N ALA A 118 4.75 17.67 4.10
CA ALA A 118 4.21 19.02 4.33
C ALA A 118 5.09 19.85 5.28
N ASN A 119 5.81 19.20 6.20
CA ASN A 119 6.67 19.86 7.19
C ASN A 119 8.13 20.04 6.74
N ASP A 120 8.55 19.42 5.63
CA ASP A 120 9.92 19.48 5.13
C ASP A 120 9.91 19.71 3.60
N GLU A 121 10.35 20.90 3.17
CA GLU A 121 10.33 21.27 1.76
C GLU A 121 11.34 20.50 0.91
N THR A 122 12.34 19.86 1.52
CA THR A 122 13.28 18.98 0.79
C THR A 122 12.83 17.52 0.80
N ALA A 123 11.68 17.22 1.44
CA ALA A 123 11.19 15.86 1.54
C ALA A 123 10.43 15.40 0.29
N ILE A 124 10.67 14.16 -0.10
CA ILE A 124 9.93 13.47 -1.15
C ILE A 124 9.34 12.17 -0.59
N GLY A 125 8.09 11.89 -0.94
CA GLY A 125 7.41 10.66 -0.54
C GLY A 125 6.38 10.24 -1.59
N TYR A 126 5.80 9.06 -1.38
CA TYR A 126 4.77 8.52 -2.27
C TYR A 126 3.51 8.11 -1.49
N ILE A 127 2.36 8.43 -2.06
CA ILE A 127 1.03 8.14 -1.51
C ILE A 127 0.10 7.62 -2.60
N SER A 128 -1.00 6.99 -2.20
CA SER A 128 -2.07 6.66 -3.13
C SER A 128 -2.69 7.95 -3.69
N LEU A 129 -2.96 8.00 -4.99
CA LEU A 129 -3.53 9.19 -5.66
C LEU A 129 -4.83 9.69 -5.02
N GLY A 130 -5.68 8.79 -4.55
CA GLY A 130 -6.95 9.15 -3.89
C GLY A 130 -6.78 9.78 -2.50
N SER A 131 -5.56 9.94 -2.00
CA SER A 131 -5.24 10.59 -0.74
C SER A 131 -4.58 11.96 -0.90
N LEU A 132 -4.28 12.38 -2.13
CA LEU A 132 -3.66 13.68 -2.40
C LEU A 132 -4.61 14.82 -1.99
N ASP A 133 -4.06 15.82 -1.32
CA ASP A 133 -4.73 17.07 -0.94
C ASP A 133 -3.76 18.26 -0.99
N ASP A 134 -4.27 19.47 -0.70
CA ASP A 134 -3.51 20.72 -0.79
C ASP A 134 -2.45 20.90 0.33
N SER A 135 -2.32 19.96 1.27
CA SER A 135 -1.31 20.04 2.33
C SER A 135 0.09 19.67 1.86
N VAL A 136 0.20 19.00 0.71
CA VAL A 136 1.45 18.60 0.07
C VAL A 136 1.59 19.34 -1.27
N LYS A 137 2.83 19.73 -1.61
CA LYS A 137 3.16 20.63 -2.73
C LYS A 137 3.35 19.89 -4.05
#